data_AF-A0A812V4X4-F1
#
_entry.id   AF-A0A812V4X4-F1
#
_cell.length_a   1.000
_cell.length_b   1.000
_cell.length_c   1.000
_cell.angle_alpha   90.00
_cell.angle_beta   90.00
_cell.angle_gamma   90.00
#
_symmetry.space_group_name_H-M   'P 1'
#
loop_
_entity.id
_entity.type
_entity.pdbx_description
1 polymer ?
#
loop_
_entity_poly.entity_id
_entity_poly.type
_entity_poly.pdbx_seq_one_letter_code
_entity_poly.pdbx_strand_id
1 'polypeptide(L)'
;MGRHGGINILHQKSWHVWRMDNRLRVERDELQHAQQEKEQQKVERKQAFDSKLRKLRRNAAGEPAIEESEPMPSAPTSAPSAPSAPPRLRERKDEGDAYGKYGVTKSELKQAEQELDKSLRKQGPVQGRSYWGKEGLGSGPHINLFEEAELAVKQQEAA
;
A
#
# COMPACT_ATOMS: atom_id res chain seq x y z
N MET A 1 -8.68 -8.86 54.01
CA MET A 1 -7.42 -9.24 53.34
C MET A 1 -7.69 -9.37 51.84
N GLY A 2 -6.91 -8.65 51.04
CA GLY A 2 -7.25 -8.25 49.67
C GLY A 2 -7.34 -9.39 48.66
N ARG A 3 -8.50 -9.52 48.01
CA ARG A 3 -8.67 -10.24 46.74
C ARG A 3 -8.44 -9.26 45.57
N HIS A 4 -7.21 -8.78 45.44
CA HIS A 4 -6.74 -8.13 44.23
C HIS A 4 -5.37 -8.71 43.92
N GLY A 5 -5.22 -9.47 42.83
CA GLY A 5 -3.90 -9.85 42.37
C GLY A 5 -3.85 -11.17 41.62
N GLY A 6 -4.21 -11.15 40.33
CA GLY A 6 -3.86 -12.29 39.48
C GLY A 6 -4.40 -12.25 38.06
N ILE A 7 -5.43 -11.43 37.78
CA ILE A 7 -5.94 -11.30 36.42
C ILE A 7 -5.29 -10.10 35.74
N ASN A 8 -4.69 -10.36 34.58
CA ASN A 8 -4.04 -9.35 33.76
C ASN A 8 -5.11 -8.47 33.11
N ILE A 9 -5.58 -7.45 33.85
CA ILE A 9 -6.60 -6.47 33.41
C ILE A 9 -6.21 -5.74 32.12
N LEU A 10 -4.95 -5.84 31.71
CA LEU A 10 -4.41 -5.16 30.54
C LEU A 10 -5.04 -5.69 29.25
N HIS A 11 -5.17 -7.02 29.08
CA HIS A 11 -5.92 -7.55 27.95
C HIS A 11 -7.42 -7.22 28.04
N GLN A 12 -7.94 -6.85 29.22
CA GLN A 12 -9.36 -6.51 29.44
C GLN A 12 -9.71 -5.07 29.11
N LYS A 13 -8.73 -4.20 28.85
CA LYS A 13 -8.95 -2.80 28.42
C LYS A 13 -8.91 -2.64 26.89
N SER A 14 -9.90 -1.98 26.32
CA SER A 14 -10.09 -1.80 24.87
C SER A 14 -8.96 -1.07 24.15
N TRP A 15 -8.23 -0.20 24.84
CA TRP A 15 -7.11 0.55 24.27
C TRP A 15 -5.80 -0.26 24.20
N HIS A 16 -5.79 -1.49 24.72
CA HIS A 16 -4.55 -2.24 24.81
C HIS A 16 -4.02 -2.68 23.44
N VAL A 17 -2.84 -2.19 23.09
CA VAL A 17 -2.19 -2.37 21.78
C VAL A 17 -2.03 -3.85 21.41
N TRP A 18 -1.69 -4.71 22.38
CA TRP A 18 -1.43 -6.12 22.10
C TRP A 18 -2.68 -6.99 21.99
N ARG A 19 -3.88 -6.42 22.06
CA ARG A 19 -5.08 -7.14 21.66
C ARG A 19 -5.03 -7.46 20.18
N MET A 20 -5.45 -8.67 19.83
CA MET A 20 -5.57 -9.08 18.43
C MET A 20 -6.42 -8.10 17.62
N ASP A 21 -7.54 -7.63 18.17
CA ASP A 21 -8.41 -6.66 17.48
C ASP A 21 -7.69 -5.36 17.12
N ASN A 22 -6.83 -4.86 18.02
CA ASN A 22 -6.11 -3.61 17.79
C ASN A 22 -4.94 -3.83 16.83
N ARG A 23 -4.25 -4.97 16.92
CA ARG A 23 -3.23 -5.35 15.93
C ARG A 23 -3.83 -5.45 14.53
N LEU A 24 -4.97 -6.12 14.38
CA LEU A 24 -5.66 -6.24 13.10
C LEU A 24 -6.15 -4.90 12.55
N ARG A 25 -6.55 -3.96 13.42
CA ARG A 25 -6.87 -2.58 13.00
C ARG A 25 -5.63 -1.88 12.45
N VAL A 26 -4.52 -1.93 13.18
CA VAL A 26 -3.25 -1.32 12.75
C VAL A 26 -2.79 -1.94 11.42
N GLU A 27 -2.77 -3.26 11.29
CA GLU A 27 -2.40 -3.96 10.05
C GLU A 27 -3.30 -3.55 8.88
N ARG A 28 -4.62 -3.43 9.11
CA ARG A 28 -5.54 -2.96 8.07
C ARG A 28 -5.23 -1.54 7.63
N ASP A 29 -5.00 -0.65 8.58
CA ASP A 29 -4.73 0.76 8.31
C ASP A 29 -3.39 0.92 7.58
N GLU A 30 -2.35 0.17 7.98
CA GLU A 30 -1.06 0.10 7.29
C GLU A 30 -1.19 -0.42 5.86
N LEU A 31 -1.96 -1.50 5.66
CA LEU A 31 -2.22 -2.05 4.31
C LEU A 31 -2.96 -1.05 3.42
N GLN A 32 -3.95 -0.34 3.97
CA GLN A 32 -4.68 0.68 3.22
C GLN A 32 -3.78 1.86 2.84
N HIS A 33 -2.93 2.30 3.76
CA HIS A 33 -1.97 3.35 3.49
C HIS A 33 -0.97 2.94 2.39
N ALA A 34 -0.41 1.73 2.49
CA ALA A 34 0.51 1.20 1.49
C ALA A 34 -0.13 1.05 0.10
N GLN A 35 -1.44 0.77 0.03
CA GLN A 35 -2.17 0.75 -1.25
C GLN A 35 -2.34 2.17 -1.81
N GLN A 36 -2.73 3.13 -0.98
CA GLN A 36 -2.91 4.52 -1.39
C GLN A 36 -1.60 5.14 -1.89
N GLU A 37 -0.47 4.90 -1.21
CA GLU A 37 0.85 5.36 -1.66
C GLU A 37 1.20 4.78 -3.03
N LYS A 38 0.95 3.48 -3.25
CA LYS A 38 1.20 2.84 -4.54
C LYS A 38 0.32 3.42 -5.65
N GLU A 39 -0.93 3.73 -5.35
CA GLU A 39 -1.84 4.37 -6.31
C GLU A 39 -1.39 5.79 -6.65
N GLN A 40 -0.99 6.58 -5.65
CA GLN A 40 -0.46 7.93 -5.84
C GLN A 40 0.80 7.91 -6.71
N GLN A 41 1.77 7.04 -6.40
CA GLN A 41 2.99 6.88 -7.21
C GLN A 41 2.68 6.46 -8.65
N LYS A 42 1.68 5.59 -8.87
CA LYS A 42 1.25 5.22 -10.24
C LYS A 42 0.65 6.42 -10.98
N VAL A 43 -0.17 7.22 -10.31
CA VAL A 43 -0.76 8.43 -10.89
C VAL A 43 0.32 9.44 -11.24
N GLU A 44 1.23 9.73 -10.32
CA GLU A 44 2.37 10.63 -10.54
C GLU A 44 3.24 10.15 -11.71
N ARG A 45 3.57 8.86 -11.74
CA ARG A 45 4.37 8.27 -12.83
C ARG A 45 3.65 8.40 -14.18
N LYS A 46 2.34 8.20 -14.22
CA LYS A 46 1.53 8.37 -15.43
C LYS A 46 1.50 9.83 -15.87
N GLN A 47 1.26 10.76 -14.95
CA GLN A 47 1.25 12.19 -15.22
C GLN A 47 2.62 12.67 -15.73
N ALA A 48 3.71 12.24 -15.10
CA ALA A 48 5.07 12.57 -15.52
C ALA A 48 5.35 12.03 -16.94
N PHE A 49 4.92 10.80 -17.24
CA PHE A 49 5.05 10.23 -18.57
C PHE A 49 4.23 11.00 -19.62
N ASP A 50 2.97 11.31 -19.31
CA ASP A 50 2.08 12.04 -20.20
C ASP A 50 2.60 13.45 -20.48
N SER A 51 3.11 14.14 -19.46
CA SER A 51 3.77 15.45 -19.60
C SER A 51 5.03 15.36 -20.47
N LYS A 52 5.86 14.33 -20.29
CA LYS A 52 7.05 14.11 -21.13
C LYS A 52 6.66 13.82 -22.58
N LEU A 53 5.63 13.01 -22.80
CA LEU A 53 5.12 12.70 -24.13
C LEU A 53 4.53 13.93 -24.81
N ARG A 54 3.77 14.76 -24.08
CA ARG A 54 3.25 16.05 -24.59
C ARG A 54 4.38 16.98 -25.02
N LYS A 55 5.44 17.11 -24.20
CA LYS A 55 6.64 17.89 -24.55
C LYS A 55 7.29 17.37 -25.84
N LEU A 56 7.46 16.06 -25.98
CA LEU A 56 8.04 15.46 -27.19
C LEU A 56 7.17 15.70 -28.43
N ARG A 57 5.85 15.54 -28.31
CA ARG A 57 4.90 15.81 -29.40
C ARG A 57 4.93 17.28 -29.83
N ARG A 58 4.98 18.21 -28.86
CA ARG A 58 5.09 19.65 -29.12
C ARG A 58 6.38 19.98 -29.88
N ASN A 59 7.51 19.43 -29.43
CA ASN A 59 8.79 19.60 -30.10
C ASN A 59 8.78 19.05 -31.54
N ALA A 60 8.14 17.90 -31.76
CA ALA A 60 8.01 17.31 -33.10
C ALA A 60 7.09 18.11 -34.03
N ALA A 61 6.08 18.79 -33.49
CA ALA A 61 5.17 19.65 -34.24
C ALA A 61 5.73 21.05 -34.54
N GLY A 62 6.89 21.40 -33.97
CA GLY A 62 7.52 22.73 -34.15
C GLY A 62 6.77 23.86 -33.44
N GLU A 63 5.89 23.54 -32.48
CA GLU A 63 5.19 24.54 -31.68
C GLU A 63 6.14 25.14 -30.63
N PRO A 64 6.10 26.47 -30.38
CA PRO A 64 6.96 27.10 -29.40
C PRO A 64 6.64 26.57 -27.99
N ALA A 65 7.68 26.37 -27.18
CA ALA A 65 7.54 25.94 -25.80
C ALA A 65 6.82 27.01 -24.97
N ILE A 66 5.51 26.90 -24.83
CA ILE A 66 4.76 27.67 -23.84
C ILE A 66 5.08 27.06 -22.48
N GLU A 67 5.77 27.83 -21.63
CA GLU A 67 6.06 27.49 -20.24
C GLU A 67 4.74 27.32 -19.49
N GLU A 68 4.34 26.08 -19.29
CA GLU A 68 3.14 25.70 -18.56
C GLU A 68 3.43 25.95 -17.08
N SER A 69 2.93 27.07 -16.57
CA SER A 69 3.11 27.51 -15.18
C SER A 69 2.63 26.44 -14.20
N GLU A 70 3.52 26.06 -13.29
CA GLU A 70 3.32 25.15 -12.16
C GLU A 70 1.96 25.37 -11.46
N PRO A 71 1.17 24.32 -11.18
CA PRO A 71 0.01 24.43 -10.31
C PRO A 71 0.50 24.67 -8.86
N MET A 72 0.39 25.92 -8.41
CA MET A 72 0.68 26.32 -7.03
C MET A 72 -0.16 25.48 -6.04
N PRO A 73 0.45 24.85 -5.02
CA PRO A 73 -0.30 24.17 -3.97
C PRO A 73 -1.02 25.22 -3.10
N SER A 74 -2.33 25.31 -3.24
CA SER A 74 -3.18 26.10 -2.34
C SER A 74 -3.07 25.56 -0.92
N ALA A 75 -2.68 26.46 -0.01
CA ALA A 75 -2.42 26.21 1.41
C ALA A 75 -3.53 25.42 2.15
N PRO A 76 -3.18 24.55 3.11
CA PRO A 76 -4.16 23.91 3.99
C PRO A 76 -4.64 24.92 5.04
N THR A 77 -5.85 25.45 4.86
CA THR A 77 -6.54 26.22 5.91
C THR A 77 -6.93 25.27 7.04
N SER A 78 -6.19 25.37 8.13
CA SER A 78 -6.43 24.71 9.41
C SER A 78 -7.58 25.39 10.15
N ALA A 79 -8.66 24.65 10.41
CA ALA A 79 -9.64 24.99 11.44
C ALA A 79 -10.23 23.69 12.03
N PRO A 80 -9.92 23.30 13.28
CA PRO A 80 -10.55 22.17 13.93
C PRO A 80 -11.90 22.58 14.52
N SER A 81 -12.99 22.27 13.82
CA SER A 81 -14.35 22.30 14.37
C SER A 81 -14.66 20.97 15.08
N ALA A 82 -15.06 21.08 16.34
CA ALA A 82 -15.40 20.01 17.28
C ALA A 82 -16.41 18.95 16.76
N PRO A 83 -16.42 17.73 17.34
CA PRO A 83 -17.18 16.59 16.82
C PRO A 83 -18.67 16.68 17.14
N SER A 84 -19.49 16.83 16.09
CA SER A 84 -20.94 16.59 16.15
C SER A 84 -21.24 15.09 16.06
N ALA A 85 -22.20 14.66 16.87
CA ALA A 85 -22.63 13.31 17.20
C ALA A 85 -22.79 12.31 16.02
N PRO A 86 -22.64 10.99 16.26
CA PRO A 86 -22.72 9.97 15.21
C PRO A 86 -24.14 9.86 14.61
N PRO A 87 -24.28 9.69 13.29
CA PRO A 87 -25.57 9.38 12.70
C PRO A 87 -26.01 7.96 13.11
N ARG A 88 -27.19 7.86 13.70
CA ARG A 88 -27.88 6.59 13.93
C ARG A 88 -28.07 5.88 12.58
N LEU A 89 -27.40 4.75 12.43
CA LEU A 89 -27.61 3.80 11.33
C LEU A 89 -29.04 3.27 11.44
N ARG A 90 -29.95 3.75 10.57
CA ARG A 90 -31.22 3.08 10.34
C ARG A 90 -30.93 1.85 9.51
N GLU A 91 -31.12 0.68 10.10
CA GLU A 91 -31.12 -0.60 9.39
C GLU A 91 -32.24 -0.59 8.35
N ARG A 92 -31.87 -0.56 7.07
CA ARG A 92 -32.74 -1.05 5.99
C ARG A 92 -32.35 -2.50 5.73
N LYS A 93 -33.26 -3.42 6.08
CA LYS A 93 -33.27 -4.77 5.52
C LYS A 93 -33.70 -4.64 4.07
N ASP A 94 -32.76 -4.74 3.16
CA ASP A 94 -33.03 -5.13 1.77
C ASP A 94 -32.20 -6.38 1.51
N GLU A 95 -32.92 -7.49 1.38
CA GLU A 95 -32.42 -8.83 1.10
C GLU A 95 -31.94 -8.89 -0.35
N GLY A 96 -30.69 -9.30 -0.56
CA GLY A 96 -30.16 -9.56 -1.90
C GLY A 96 -28.66 -9.32 -2.03
N ASP A 97 -27.86 -10.36 -1.75
CA ASP A 97 -26.57 -10.67 -2.40
C ASP A 97 -25.54 -9.55 -2.66
N ALA A 98 -25.47 -8.51 -1.81
CA ALA A 98 -24.41 -7.51 -1.89
C ALA A 98 -23.25 -7.86 -0.95
N TYR A 99 -22.24 -8.60 -1.46
CA TYR A 99 -20.90 -8.63 -0.83
C TYR A 99 -20.21 -7.28 -1.08
N GLY A 100 -20.71 -6.26 -0.40
CA GLY A 100 -20.39 -4.85 -0.62
C GLY A 100 -19.09 -4.45 0.05
N LYS A 101 -18.07 -4.15 -0.77
CA LYS A 101 -17.21 -2.97 -0.58
C LYS A 101 -16.36 -2.62 -1.83
N TYR A 102 -16.11 -3.57 -2.73
CA TYR A 102 -15.18 -3.38 -3.86
C TYR A 102 -15.81 -3.44 -5.26
N GLY A 103 -17.15 -3.51 -5.37
CA GLY A 103 -17.81 -3.54 -6.68
C GLY A 103 -17.48 -4.76 -7.55
N VAL A 104 -16.92 -5.82 -6.96
CA VAL A 104 -16.54 -7.04 -7.68
C VAL A 104 -17.67 -8.05 -7.64
N THR A 105 -18.09 -8.53 -8.80
CA THR A 105 -19.16 -9.55 -8.90
C THR A 105 -18.62 -10.95 -8.59
N LYS A 106 -19.47 -11.88 -8.10
CA LYS A 106 -19.08 -13.30 -7.87
C LYS A 106 -18.51 -13.95 -9.15
N SER A 107 -18.96 -13.51 -10.32
CA SER A 107 -18.47 -13.94 -11.63
C SER A 107 -17.03 -13.48 -11.91
N GLU A 108 -16.69 -12.24 -11.56
CA GLU A 108 -15.34 -11.69 -11.76
C GLU A 108 -14.32 -12.40 -10.87
N LEU A 109 -14.67 -12.70 -9.62
CA LEU A 109 -13.84 -13.50 -8.71
C LEU A 109 -13.54 -14.87 -9.30
N LYS A 110 -14.57 -15.54 -9.82
CA LYS A 110 -14.44 -16.88 -10.40
C LYS A 110 -13.60 -16.88 -11.69
N GLN A 111 -13.64 -15.81 -12.46
CA GLN A 111 -12.79 -15.64 -13.64
C GLN A 111 -11.32 -15.43 -13.23
N ALA A 112 -11.07 -14.57 -12.24
CA ALA A 112 -9.72 -14.32 -11.73
C ALA A 112 -9.06 -15.59 -11.16
N GLU A 113 -9.82 -16.42 -10.44
CA GLU A 113 -9.33 -17.73 -9.95
C GLU A 113 -8.91 -18.64 -11.11
N GLN A 114 -9.73 -18.72 -12.17
CA GLN A 114 -9.41 -19.56 -13.33
C GLN A 114 -8.20 -19.05 -14.12
N GLU A 115 -8.01 -17.75 -14.21
CA GLU A 115 -6.82 -17.16 -14.85
C GLU A 115 -5.56 -17.45 -14.05
N LEU A 116 -5.65 -17.35 -12.72
CA LEU A 116 -4.55 -17.65 -11.81
C LEU A 116 -4.15 -19.12 -11.91
N ASP A 117 -5.12 -20.04 -11.94
CA ASP A 117 -4.88 -21.48 -12.08
C ASP A 117 -4.28 -21.84 -13.45
N LYS A 118 -4.71 -21.16 -14.52
CA LYS A 118 -4.10 -21.28 -15.85
C LYS A 118 -2.67 -20.75 -15.88
N SER A 119 -2.39 -19.66 -15.16
CA SER A 119 -1.05 -19.08 -15.08
C SER A 119 -0.09 -20.01 -14.32
N LEU A 120 -0.55 -20.61 -13.24
CA LEU A 120 0.20 -21.61 -12.45
C LEU A 120 0.43 -22.90 -13.24
N ARG A 121 -0.49 -23.30 -14.11
CA ARG A 121 -0.28 -24.46 -14.99
C ARG A 121 0.69 -24.17 -16.15
N LYS A 122 0.73 -22.93 -16.65
CA LYS A 122 1.66 -22.48 -17.70
C LYS A 122 3.08 -22.29 -17.18
N GLN A 123 3.22 -21.78 -15.96
CA GLN A 123 4.47 -21.83 -15.21
C GLN A 123 4.63 -23.26 -14.68
N GLY A 124 5.11 -24.18 -15.52
CA GLY A 124 5.40 -25.55 -15.11
C GLY A 124 6.19 -25.62 -13.78
N PRO A 125 6.24 -26.79 -13.12
CA PRO A 125 6.71 -26.91 -11.74
C PRO A 125 8.00 -26.14 -11.53
N VAL A 126 7.92 -25.06 -10.73
CA VAL A 126 9.07 -24.25 -10.37
C VAL A 126 10.03 -25.19 -9.67
N GLN A 127 11.08 -25.62 -10.39
CA GLN A 127 12.15 -26.42 -9.82
C GLN A 127 12.63 -25.67 -8.59
N GLY A 128 12.45 -26.30 -7.43
CA GLY A 128 12.66 -25.70 -6.13
C GLY A 128 14.05 -25.08 -6.05
N ARG A 129 14.13 -23.75 -6.22
CA ARG A 129 15.12 -22.97 -5.49
C ARG A 129 14.63 -22.95 -4.06
N SER A 130 15.12 -23.92 -3.29
CA SER A 130 15.11 -23.82 -1.85
C SER A 130 15.84 -22.52 -1.49
N TYR A 131 15.10 -21.56 -0.97
CA TYR A 131 15.62 -20.31 -0.43
C TYR A 131 16.57 -20.55 0.77
N TRP A 132 16.57 -21.79 1.27
CA TRP A 132 17.57 -22.32 2.18
C TRP A 132 18.57 -23.13 1.36
N GLY A 133 19.78 -22.58 1.20
CA GLY A 133 20.90 -23.27 0.58
C GLY A 133 21.16 -24.63 1.25
N LYS A 134 21.77 -25.54 0.49
CA LYS A 134 22.20 -26.88 0.96
C LYS A 134 23.35 -26.85 1.99
N GLU A 135 23.77 -25.67 2.43
CA GLU A 135 24.88 -25.46 3.33
C GLU A 135 24.36 -24.67 4.52
N GLY A 136 24.72 -25.12 5.72
CA GLY A 136 24.06 -24.78 6.98
C GLY A 136 23.84 -23.28 7.25
N LEU A 137 22.97 -23.03 8.22
CA LEU A 137 22.63 -21.70 8.74
C LEU A 137 23.88 -20.81 8.87
N GLY A 138 23.98 -19.75 8.06
CA GLY A 138 24.88 -18.64 8.34
C GLY A 138 25.77 -18.10 7.22
N SER A 139 25.69 -18.57 5.97
CA SER A 139 26.53 -18.02 4.87
C SER A 139 25.75 -17.71 3.60
N GLY A 140 24.70 -16.89 3.72
CA GLY A 140 24.20 -16.12 2.58
C GLY A 140 25.00 -14.81 2.46
N PRO A 141 25.16 -14.23 1.25
CA PRO A 141 25.75 -12.90 1.13
C PRO A 141 24.93 -11.94 1.99
N HIS A 142 25.58 -11.35 3.00
CA HIS A 142 25.00 -10.24 3.76
C HIS A 142 24.70 -9.14 2.75
N ILE A 143 23.42 -8.92 2.44
CA ILE A 143 23.01 -7.79 1.64
C ILE A 143 23.14 -6.57 2.55
N ASN A 144 24.36 -6.03 2.65
CA ASN A 144 24.62 -4.79 3.34
C ASN A 144 24.14 -3.63 2.46
N LEU A 145 22.81 -3.45 2.39
CA LEU A 145 22.17 -2.36 1.63
C LEU A 145 22.69 -0.97 2.02
N PHE A 146 23.28 -0.82 3.20
CA PHE A 146 23.81 0.44 3.70
C PHE A 146 25.21 0.78 3.13
N GLU A 147 26.08 -0.20 2.88
CA GLU A 147 27.42 0.07 2.33
C GLU A 147 27.35 0.48 0.85
N GLU A 148 26.41 -0.08 0.07
CA GLU A 148 26.20 0.31 -1.32
C GLU A 148 25.67 1.74 -1.45
N ALA A 149 24.80 2.17 -0.52
CA ALA A 149 24.28 3.54 -0.48
C ALA A 149 25.38 4.56 -0.18
N GLU A 150 26.28 4.25 0.76
CA GLU A 150 27.42 5.12 1.08
C GLU A 150 28.40 5.25 -0.10
N LEU A 151 28.65 4.16 -0.83
CA LEU A 151 29.47 4.20 -2.04
C LEU A 151 28.82 5.00 -3.17
N ALA A 152 27.50 4.92 -3.34
CA ALA A 152 26.79 5.70 -4.35
C ALA A 152 26.84 7.21 -4.07
N VAL A 153 26.70 7.62 -2.80
CA VAL A 153 26.85 9.03 -2.38
C VAL A 153 28.27 9.52 -2.63
N LYS A 154 29.27 8.70 -2.28
CA LYS A 154 30.69 9.05 -2.45
C LYS A 154 31.11 9.15 -3.92
N GLN A 155 30.46 8.40 -4.82
CA GLN A 155 30.66 8.52 -6.26
C GLN A 155 30.00 9.77 -6.85
N GLN A 156 28.89 10.24 -6.26
CA GLN A 156 28.24 11.49 -6.67
C GLN A 156 29.00 12.74 -6.20
N GLU A 157 29.71 12.68 -5.08
CA GLU A 157 30.57 13.79 -4.62
C GLU A 157 31.91 13.89 -5.37
N ALA A 158 32.32 12.83 -6.08
CA ALA A 158 33.58 12.78 -6.82
C ALA A 158 33.46 13.16 -8.31
N ALA A 159 32.26 13.49 -8.79
CA ALA A 159 31.95 13.89 -10.16
C ALA A 159 31.57 15.37 -10.22
#